data_AF-E7CCA2-F1
#
_entry.id   AF-E7CCA2-F1
#
_cell.length_a   1.000
_cell.length_b   1.000
_cell.length_c   1.000
_cell.angle_alpha   90.00
_cell.angle_beta   90.00
_cell.angle_gamma   90.00
#
_symmetry.space_group_name_H-M   'P 1'
#
loop_
_entity.id
_entity.type
_entity.pdbx_description
1 polymer ?
#
loop_
_entity_poly.entity_id
_entity_poly.type
_entity_poly.pdbx_seq_one_letter_code
_entity_poly.pdbx_strand_id
1 'polypeptide(L)'
;MADATKWRVAAILVICFTVNLNTVMSSEELMTKMGVTFFNVLEECKKELKVTTNINEGLVRFWSQGAAPERELGCVFLCMAHKKDLLEDQKRIHHENAHQFARGHGAEDDKATEIVSLLRECEQQFITITDDCLRALEVARCFQAHMQRLQWAPSMEVMVEEILAGMA
;
A
#
# COMPACT_ATOMS: atom_id res chain seq x y z
N MET A 1 36.86 -3.76 -44.89
CA MET A 1 35.47 -4.29 -44.79
C MET A 1 35.17 -4.96 -43.44
N ALA A 2 36.15 -5.55 -42.74
CA ALA A 2 35.92 -6.24 -41.45
C ALA A 2 35.59 -5.32 -40.26
N ASP A 3 36.08 -4.07 -40.26
CA ASP A 3 35.93 -3.18 -39.08
C ASP A 3 34.54 -2.53 -38.97
N ALA A 4 33.88 -2.29 -40.10
CA ALA A 4 32.51 -1.75 -40.11
C ALA A 4 31.48 -2.75 -39.54
N THR A 5 31.71 -4.06 -39.74
CA THR A 5 30.84 -5.12 -39.23
C THR A 5 30.98 -5.29 -37.72
N LYS A 6 32.19 -5.15 -37.17
CA LYS A 6 32.45 -5.23 -35.72
C LYS A 6 31.76 -4.09 -34.96
N TRP A 7 31.84 -2.86 -35.48
CA TRP A 7 31.21 -1.70 -34.83
C TRP A 7 29.68 -1.76 -34.87
N ARG A 8 29.10 -2.25 -35.97
CA ARG A 8 27.65 -2.47 -36.10
C ARG A 8 27.14 -3.53 -35.14
N VAL A 9 27.86 -4.65 -35.00
CA VAL A 9 27.48 -5.71 -34.05
C VAL A 9 27.62 -5.23 -32.60
N ALA A 10 28.67 -4.46 -32.28
CA ALA A 10 28.83 -3.86 -30.96
C ALA A 10 27.70 -2.86 -30.63
N ALA A 11 27.32 -2.01 -31.59
CA ALA A 11 26.22 -1.06 -31.41
C ALA A 11 24.87 -1.77 -31.20
N ILE A 12 24.60 -2.85 -31.94
CA ILE A 12 23.36 -3.63 -31.77
C ILE A 12 23.33 -4.32 -30.40
N LEU A 13 24.44 -4.87 -29.93
CA LEU A 13 24.52 -5.50 -28.60
C LEU A 13 24.29 -4.49 -27.48
N VAL A 14 24.83 -3.28 -27.59
CA VAL A 14 24.60 -2.20 -26.62
C VAL A 14 23.13 -1.77 -26.62
N ILE A 15 22.51 -1.61 -27.80
CA ILE A 15 21.09 -1.26 -27.92
C ILE A 15 20.21 -2.35 -27.30
N CYS A 16 20.46 -3.63 -27.59
CA CYS A 16 19.73 -4.74 -26.99
C CYS A 16 19.89 -4.79 -25.45
N PHE A 17 21.04 -4.44 -24.91
CA PHE A 17 21.26 -4.37 -23.47
C PHE A 17 20.46 -3.23 -22.81
N THR A 18 20.34 -2.09 -23.49
CA THR A 18 19.55 -0.94 -22.99
C THR A 18 18.03 -1.14 -23.10
N VAL A 19 17.56 -1.91 -24.09
CA VAL A 19 16.12 -2.14 -24.32
C VAL A 19 15.54 -3.20 -23.36
N ASN A 20 16.38 -4.06 -22.77
CA ASN A 20 15.96 -5.03 -21.75
C ASN A 20 15.96 -4.49 -20.31
N LEU A 21 16.08 -3.17 -20.13
CA LEU A 21 15.77 -2.53 -18.85
C LEU A 21 14.25 -2.55 -18.68
N ASN A 22 13.71 -3.72 -18.32
CA ASN A 22 12.40 -3.78 -17.68
C ASN A 22 12.49 -2.84 -16.47
N THR A 23 11.73 -1.75 -16.50
CA THR A 23 11.65 -0.82 -15.39
C THR A 23 10.95 -1.54 -14.25
N VAL A 24 11.73 -2.22 -13.41
CA VAL A 24 11.24 -2.81 -12.17
C VAL A 24 10.82 -1.65 -11.28
N MET A 25 9.53 -1.60 -10.95
CA MET A 25 8.99 -0.60 -10.04
C MET A 25 9.58 -0.81 -8.64
N SER A 26 10.02 0.26 -7.99
CA SER A 26 10.56 0.14 -6.63
C SER A 26 9.43 -0.24 -5.65
N SER A 27 9.77 -0.91 -4.53
CA SER A 27 8.76 -1.21 -3.50
C SER A 27 8.11 0.05 -2.94
N GLU A 28 8.86 1.14 -2.84
CA GLU A 28 8.34 2.45 -2.41
C GLU A 28 7.31 2.99 -3.40
N GLU A 29 7.60 2.95 -4.70
CA GLU A 29 6.68 3.39 -5.75
C GLU A 29 5.41 2.51 -5.79
N LEU A 30 5.57 1.19 -5.61
CA LEU A 30 4.45 0.25 -5.49
C LEU A 30 3.55 0.61 -4.31
N MET A 31 4.12 0.74 -3.11
CA MET A 31 3.38 1.07 -1.90
C MET A 31 2.72 2.45 -1.99
N THR A 32 3.35 3.41 -2.66
CA THR A 32 2.75 4.72 -2.97
C THR A 32 1.49 4.54 -3.82
N LYS A 33 1.57 3.86 -4.97
CA LYS A 33 0.42 3.64 -5.87
C LYS A 33 -0.73 2.91 -5.19
N MET A 34 -0.41 1.88 -4.39
CA MET A 34 -1.40 1.15 -3.60
C MET A 34 -2.03 2.05 -2.54
N GLY A 35 -1.23 2.84 -1.82
CA GLY A 35 -1.67 3.78 -0.80
C GLY A 35 -2.63 4.83 -1.35
N VAL A 36 -2.26 5.51 -2.44
CA VAL A 36 -3.11 6.49 -3.14
C VAL A 36 -4.47 5.89 -3.47
N THR A 37 -4.47 4.75 -4.16
CA THR A 37 -5.71 4.12 -4.59
C THR A 37 -6.57 3.67 -3.41
N PHE A 38 -5.94 3.20 -2.34
CA PHE A 38 -6.62 2.85 -1.10
C PHE A 38 -7.27 4.07 -0.43
N PHE A 39 -6.59 5.22 -0.40
CA PHE A 39 -7.09 6.46 0.20
C PHE A 39 -8.12 7.21 -0.64
N ASN A 40 -8.29 6.91 -1.94
CA ASN A 40 -9.28 7.56 -2.80
C ASN A 40 -10.75 7.40 -2.33
N VAL A 41 -11.04 6.50 -1.38
CA VAL A 41 -12.39 6.33 -0.80
C VAL A 41 -12.50 6.87 0.64
N LEU A 42 -11.48 7.57 1.13
CA LEU A 42 -11.40 8.11 2.49
C LEU A 42 -12.58 9.05 2.80
N GLU A 43 -12.86 10.02 1.93
CA GLU A 43 -13.93 11.00 2.16
C GLU A 43 -15.32 10.36 2.14
N GLU A 44 -15.54 9.33 1.31
CA GLU A 44 -16.77 8.56 1.34
C GLU A 44 -16.94 7.86 2.70
N CYS A 45 -15.89 7.19 3.17
CA CYS A 45 -15.91 6.51 4.47
C CYS A 45 -16.11 7.47 5.65
N LYS A 46 -15.47 8.65 5.62
CA LYS A 46 -15.67 9.69 6.65
C LYS A 46 -17.12 10.15 6.70
N LYS A 47 -17.75 10.35 5.53
CA LYS A 47 -19.17 10.76 5.43
C LYS A 47 -20.12 9.66 5.90
N GLU A 48 -19.89 8.42 5.48
CA GLU A 48 -20.72 7.26 5.85
C GLU A 48 -20.68 6.99 7.35
N LEU A 49 -19.48 7.03 7.95
CA LEU A 49 -19.27 6.82 9.37
C LEU A 49 -19.58 8.07 10.22
N LYS A 50 -19.93 9.19 9.59
CA LYS A 50 -20.19 10.50 10.23
C LYS A 50 -19.05 10.92 11.16
N VAL A 51 -17.82 10.74 10.69
CA VAL A 51 -16.63 11.06 11.48
C VAL A 51 -16.58 12.56 11.73
N THR A 52 -16.60 12.95 13.01
CA THR A 52 -16.52 14.35 13.44
C THR A 52 -15.09 14.78 13.81
N THR A 53 -14.20 13.82 14.02
CA THR A 53 -12.82 14.02 14.44
C THR A 53 -11.94 14.38 13.25
N ASN A 54 -10.85 15.11 13.47
CA ASN A 54 -9.86 15.41 12.44
C ASN A 54 -9.03 14.17 12.06
N ILE A 55 -9.64 13.21 11.36
CA ILE A 55 -9.02 11.97 10.90
C ILE A 55 -7.81 12.22 10.00
N ASN A 56 -7.78 13.35 9.30
CA ASN A 56 -6.69 13.70 8.41
C ASN A 56 -5.39 13.90 9.21
N GLU A 57 -5.45 14.61 10.34
CA GLU A 57 -4.31 14.75 11.25
C GLU A 57 -3.92 13.40 11.87
N GLY A 58 -4.91 12.58 12.24
CA GLY A 58 -4.69 11.21 12.71
C GLY A 58 -3.95 10.33 11.71
N LEU A 59 -4.28 10.43 10.41
CA LEU A 59 -3.60 9.72 9.33
C LEU A 59 -2.15 10.17 9.15
N VAL A 60 -1.89 11.49 9.16
CA VAL A 60 -0.53 12.03 9.07
C VAL A 60 0.32 11.56 10.25
N ARG A 61 -0.24 11.57 11.46
CA ARG A 61 0.43 11.09 12.68
C ARG A 61 0.64 9.58 12.67
N PHE A 62 -0.33 8.81 12.18
CA PHE A 62 -0.22 7.36 12.02
C PHE A 62 1.00 7.00 11.15
N TRP A 63 1.13 7.64 9.98
CA TRP A 63 2.23 7.34 9.07
C TRP A 63 3.59 7.82 9.58
N SER A 64 3.65 8.99 10.22
CA SER A 64 4.91 9.59 10.71
C SER A 64 5.41 9.00 12.03
N GLN A 65 4.51 8.69 12.96
CA GLN A 65 4.86 8.39 14.35
C GLN A 65 4.36 7.01 14.80
N GLY A 66 3.60 6.29 13.98
CA GLY A 66 2.88 5.06 14.40
C GLY A 66 1.80 5.32 15.45
N ALA A 67 1.60 6.59 15.80
CA ALA A 67 0.68 7.06 16.82
C ALA A 67 -0.65 7.40 16.15
N ALA A 68 -1.56 6.44 16.14
CA ALA A 68 -2.98 6.67 15.91
C ALA A 68 -3.70 6.58 17.26
N PRO A 69 -4.18 7.72 17.82
CA PRO A 69 -4.87 7.70 19.11
C PRO A 69 -6.29 7.16 19.04
N GLU A 70 -6.97 7.26 17.88
CA GLU A 70 -8.42 7.05 17.84
C GLU A 70 -8.81 5.72 17.21
N ARG A 71 -9.57 4.92 17.97
CA ARG A 71 -10.33 3.75 17.49
C ARG A 71 -11.10 4.05 16.18
N GLU A 72 -11.57 5.29 16.03
CA GLU A 72 -12.31 5.76 14.85
C GLU A 72 -11.49 5.63 13.56
N LEU A 73 -10.17 5.85 13.60
CA LEU A 73 -9.31 5.65 12.44
C LEU A 73 -9.30 4.19 11.98
N GLY A 74 -9.38 3.24 12.91
CA GLY A 74 -9.54 1.82 12.61
C GLY A 74 -10.86 1.51 11.89
N CYS A 75 -11.96 2.16 12.28
CA CYS A 75 -13.24 2.03 11.57
C CYS A 75 -13.15 2.58 10.14
N VAL A 76 -12.43 3.69 9.95
CA VAL A 76 -12.19 4.27 8.62
C VAL A 76 -11.37 3.31 7.76
N PHE A 77 -10.30 2.70 8.29
CA PHE A 77 -9.53 1.68 7.56
C PHE A 77 -10.38 0.48 7.15
N LEU A 78 -11.25 -0.02 8.04
CA LEU A 78 -12.19 -1.10 7.68
C LEU A 78 -13.13 -0.70 6.56
N CYS A 79 -13.72 0.49 6.63
CA CYS A 79 -14.61 0.98 5.58
C CYS A 79 -13.89 1.06 4.23
N MET A 80 -12.66 1.60 4.20
CA MET A 80 -11.89 1.70 2.96
C MET A 80 -11.54 0.32 2.41
N ALA A 81 -11.12 -0.61 3.27
CA ALA A 81 -10.85 -1.99 2.88
C ALA A 81 -12.11 -2.68 2.33
N HIS A 82 -13.27 -2.46 2.95
CA HIS A 82 -14.55 -2.99 2.45
C HIS A 82 -14.90 -2.43 1.07
N LYS A 83 -14.81 -1.11 0.87
CA LYS A 83 -15.09 -0.47 -0.43
C LYS A 83 -14.17 -0.91 -1.55
N LYS A 84 -12.96 -1.37 -1.21
CA LYS A 84 -11.98 -1.92 -2.16
C LYS A 84 -12.06 -3.43 -2.32
N ASP A 85 -13.10 -4.06 -1.75
CA ASP A 85 -13.31 -5.50 -1.76
C ASP A 85 -12.12 -6.28 -1.19
N LEU A 86 -11.42 -5.70 -0.21
CA LEU A 86 -10.25 -6.31 0.42
C LEU A 86 -10.60 -7.15 1.65
N LEU A 87 -11.89 -7.29 1.97
CA LEU A 87 -12.35 -7.99 3.17
C LEU A 87 -13.26 -9.18 2.84
N GLU A 88 -12.99 -10.32 3.47
CA GLU A 88 -13.91 -11.44 3.60
C GLU A 88 -14.78 -11.24 4.84
N ASP A 89 -16.08 -11.55 4.72
CA ASP A 89 -17.09 -11.39 5.79
C ASP A 89 -17.09 -10.00 6.46
N GLN A 90 -16.61 -8.97 5.75
CA GLN A 90 -16.45 -7.58 6.22
C GLN A 90 -15.47 -7.37 7.39
N LYS A 91 -14.70 -8.39 7.79
CA LYS A 91 -13.94 -8.35 9.05
C LYS A 91 -12.48 -8.78 8.97
N ARG A 92 -12.11 -9.52 7.92
CA ARG A 92 -10.78 -10.09 7.71
C ARG A 92 -10.34 -9.85 6.30
N ILE A 93 -9.05 -9.78 6.03
CA ILE A 93 -8.50 -9.55 4.70
C ILE A 93 -8.86 -10.74 3.78
N HIS A 94 -9.47 -10.43 2.64
CA HIS A 94 -9.64 -11.39 1.56
C HIS A 94 -8.32 -11.52 0.81
N HIS A 95 -7.54 -12.55 1.14
CA HIS A 95 -6.15 -12.69 0.68
C HIS A 95 -6.00 -12.67 -0.85
N GLU A 96 -6.90 -13.30 -1.59
CA GLU A 96 -6.87 -13.31 -3.07
C GLU A 96 -7.12 -11.89 -3.64
N ASN A 97 -8.16 -11.19 -3.17
CA ASN A 97 -8.43 -9.82 -3.59
C ASN A 97 -7.30 -8.87 -3.19
N ALA A 98 -6.67 -9.05 -2.02
CA ALA A 98 -5.50 -8.27 -1.63
C ALA A 98 -4.28 -8.54 -2.54
N HIS A 99 -4.09 -9.79 -2.97
CA HIS A 99 -3.06 -10.16 -3.93
C HIS A 99 -3.32 -9.51 -5.30
N GLN A 100 -4.57 -9.60 -5.80
CA GLN A 100 -4.98 -8.99 -7.06
C GLN A 100 -4.90 -7.46 -7.01
N PHE A 101 -5.25 -6.86 -5.86
CA PHE A 101 -5.09 -5.44 -5.63
C PHE A 101 -3.61 -5.05 -5.75
N ALA A 102 -2.69 -5.74 -5.10
CA ALA A 102 -1.26 -5.46 -5.24
C ALA A 102 -0.78 -5.60 -6.70
N ARG A 103 -1.15 -6.68 -7.39
CA ARG A 103 -0.82 -6.90 -8.81
C ARG A 103 -1.38 -5.81 -9.72
N GLY A 104 -2.62 -5.38 -9.47
CA GLY A 104 -3.28 -4.30 -10.23
C GLY A 104 -2.56 -2.95 -10.14
N HIS A 105 -1.70 -2.77 -9.13
CA HIS A 105 -0.88 -1.58 -8.95
C HIS A 105 0.58 -1.77 -9.40
N GLY A 106 0.92 -2.93 -9.98
CA GLY A 106 2.22 -3.22 -10.57
C GLY A 106 3.14 -4.11 -9.74
N ALA A 107 2.63 -4.75 -8.69
CA ALA A 107 3.41 -5.76 -7.97
C ALA A 107 3.63 -7.00 -8.83
N GLU A 108 4.87 -7.50 -8.85
CA GLU A 108 5.16 -8.87 -9.29
C GLU A 108 4.57 -9.89 -8.30
N ASP A 109 4.32 -11.13 -8.73
CA ASP A 109 3.61 -12.14 -7.93
C ASP A 109 4.30 -12.44 -6.59
N ASP A 110 5.64 -12.44 -6.57
CA ASP A 110 6.43 -12.63 -5.36
C ASP A 110 6.20 -11.48 -4.36
N LYS A 111 6.20 -10.23 -4.85
CA LYS A 111 5.95 -9.04 -4.04
C LYS A 111 4.51 -8.96 -3.55
N ALA A 112 3.54 -9.28 -4.40
CA ALA A 112 2.15 -9.37 -4.00
C ALA A 112 1.95 -10.43 -2.90
N THR A 113 2.59 -11.59 -3.04
CA THR A 113 2.57 -12.66 -2.03
C THR A 113 3.22 -12.22 -0.72
N GLU A 114 4.33 -11.49 -0.78
CA GLU A 114 5.03 -10.96 0.39
C GLU A 114 4.14 -9.95 1.15
N ILE A 115 3.52 -9.00 0.45
CA ILE A 115 2.60 -8.01 1.04
C ILE A 115 1.43 -8.70 1.76
N VAL A 116 0.78 -9.66 1.10
CA VAL A 116 -0.36 -10.38 1.68
C VAL A 116 0.05 -11.23 2.87
N SER A 117 1.27 -11.78 2.85
CA SER A 117 1.80 -12.55 3.99
C SER A 117 2.04 -11.66 5.21
N LEU A 118 2.61 -10.47 5.02
CA LEU A 118 2.78 -9.49 6.10
C LEU A 118 1.42 -9.06 6.71
N LEU A 119 0.41 -8.81 5.88
CA LEU A 119 -0.94 -8.49 6.36
C LEU A 119 -1.52 -9.63 7.20
N ARG A 120 -1.41 -10.87 6.72
CA ARG A 120 -1.88 -12.07 7.42
C ARG A 120 -1.17 -12.29 8.76
N GLU A 121 0.14 -12.06 8.83
CA GLU A 121 0.90 -12.10 10.08
C GLU A 121 0.35 -11.10 11.10
N CYS A 122 0.10 -9.85 10.65
CA CYS A 122 -0.50 -8.83 11.50
C CYS A 122 -1.92 -9.20 11.96
N GLU A 123 -2.77 -9.77 11.09
CA GLU A 123 -4.11 -10.23 11.48
C GLU A 123 -4.07 -11.32 12.56
N GLN A 124 -3.17 -12.30 12.40
CA GLN A 124 -3.02 -13.39 13.36
C GLN A 124 -2.58 -12.88 14.73
N GLN A 125 -1.69 -11.89 14.78
CA GLN A 125 -1.22 -11.30 16.02
C GLN A 125 -2.35 -10.67 16.86
N PHE A 126 -3.38 -10.13 16.21
CA PHE A 126 -4.47 -9.40 16.86
C PHE A 126 -5.84 -10.08 16.77
N ILE A 127 -5.87 -11.39 16.47
CA ILE A 127 -7.12 -12.15 16.28
C ILE A 127 -8.02 -12.18 17.52
N THR A 128 -7.46 -11.97 18.72
CA THR A 128 -8.21 -11.97 19.98
C THR A 128 -8.94 -10.64 20.25
N ILE A 129 -8.67 -9.59 19.48
CA ILE A 129 -9.33 -8.29 19.63
C ILE A 129 -10.74 -8.39 19.03
N THR A 130 -11.75 -8.27 19.89
CA THR A 130 -13.17 -8.39 19.51
C THR A 130 -13.75 -7.12 18.91
N ASP A 131 -13.21 -5.95 19.25
CA ASP A 131 -13.60 -4.69 18.62
C ASP A 131 -12.96 -4.63 17.23
N ASP A 132 -13.79 -4.74 16.20
CA ASP A 132 -13.31 -4.84 14.81
C ASP A 132 -12.50 -3.59 14.40
N CYS A 133 -12.91 -2.38 14.83
CA CYS A 133 -12.18 -1.14 14.52
C CYS A 133 -10.81 -1.10 15.20
N LEU A 134 -10.74 -1.44 16.49
CA LEU A 134 -9.47 -1.51 17.22
C LEU A 134 -8.56 -2.58 16.61
N ARG A 135 -9.11 -3.75 16.25
CA ARG A 135 -8.33 -4.81 15.59
C ARG A 135 -7.73 -4.30 14.28
N ALA A 136 -8.53 -3.66 13.44
CA ALA A 136 -8.06 -3.11 12.18
C ALA A 136 -6.97 -2.04 12.38
N LEU A 137 -7.08 -1.22 13.43
CA LEU A 137 -6.05 -0.25 13.77
C LEU A 137 -4.73 -0.90 14.16
N GLU A 138 -4.76 -1.96 14.98
CA GLU A 138 -3.56 -2.70 15.37
C GLU A 138 -2.94 -3.44 14.17
N VAL A 139 -3.76 -4.05 13.31
CA VAL A 139 -3.31 -4.68 12.06
C VAL A 139 -2.62 -3.66 11.17
N ALA A 140 -3.24 -2.48 10.96
CA ALA A 140 -2.67 -1.41 10.18
C ALA A 140 -1.33 -0.92 10.78
N ARG A 141 -1.24 -0.77 12.11
CA ARG A 141 0.00 -0.36 12.80
C ARG A 141 1.12 -1.39 12.63
N CYS A 142 0.81 -2.68 12.76
CA CYS A 142 1.76 -3.74 12.51
C CYS A 142 2.25 -3.71 11.05
N PHE A 143 1.35 -3.56 10.09
CA PHE A 143 1.71 -3.48 8.68
C PHE A 143 2.58 -2.26 8.38
N GLN A 144 2.22 -1.09 8.91
CA GLN A 144 3.00 0.15 8.81
C GLN A 144 4.42 -0.03 9.39
N ALA A 145 4.57 -0.72 10.52
CA ALA A 145 5.88 -1.03 11.08
C ALA A 145 6.73 -1.94 10.18
N HIS A 146 6.12 -2.92 9.50
CA HIS A 146 6.82 -3.72 8.49
C HIS A 146 7.27 -2.86 7.30
N MET A 147 6.39 -1.99 6.78
CA MET A 147 6.74 -1.10 5.66
C MET A 147 7.91 -0.18 6.01
N GLN A 148 7.95 0.35 7.23
CA GLN A 148 9.09 1.16 7.69
C GLN A 148 10.38 0.35 7.79
N ARG A 149 10.33 -0.87 8.36
CA ARG A 149 11.51 -1.74 8.51
C ARG A 149 12.08 -2.21 7.18
N LEU A 150 11.21 -2.50 6.22
CA LEU A 150 11.60 -2.94 4.87
C LEU A 150 11.98 -1.78 3.94
N GLN A 151 11.85 -0.53 4.42
CA GLN A 151 12.06 0.69 3.62
C GLN A 151 11.14 0.74 2.40
N TRP A 152 9.91 0.25 2.54
CA TRP A 152 8.85 0.32 1.53
C TRP A 152 7.84 1.44 1.82
N ALA A 153 7.89 2.01 3.02
CA ALA A 153 7.06 3.14 3.37
C ALA A 153 7.39 4.34 2.45
N PRO A 154 6.39 4.94 1.78
CA PRO A 154 6.61 6.17 1.02
C PRO A 154 7.10 7.30 1.92
N SER A 155 7.78 8.28 1.34
CA SER A 155 8.17 9.47 2.09
C SER A 155 6.95 10.17 2.69
N MET A 156 7.11 10.78 3.86
CA MET A 156 6.00 11.48 4.53
C MET A 156 5.44 12.62 3.67
N GLU A 157 6.29 13.30 2.90
CA GLU A 157 5.87 14.36 1.98
C GLU A 157 4.92 13.80 0.92
N VAL A 158 5.28 12.69 0.27
CA VAL A 158 4.44 12.02 -0.71
C VAL A 158 3.14 11.54 -0.06
N MET A 159 3.19 10.92 1.13
CA MET A 159 1.98 10.47 1.81
C MET A 159 1.04 11.63 2.16
N VAL A 160 1.56 12.76 2.64
CA VAL A 160 0.74 13.93 2.99
C VAL A 160 0.18 14.59 1.73
N GLU A 161 0.99 14.78 0.69
CA GLU A 161 0.52 15.32 -0.59
C GLU A 161 -0.59 14.46 -1.17
N GLU A 162 -0.42 13.14 -1.22
CA GLU A 162 -1.40 12.22 -1.77
C GLU A 162 -2.65 12.09 -0.90
N ILE A 163 -2.48 12.04 0.44
CA ILE A 163 -3.62 12.04 1.37
C ILE A 163 -4.42 13.32 1.19
N LEU A 164 -3.79 14.49 1.09
CA LEU A 164 -4.45 15.79 0.90
C LEU A 164 -4.99 15.99 -0.52
N ALA A 165 -4.31 15.48 -1.55
CA ALA A 165 -4.72 15.56 -2.94
C ALA A 165 -5.91 14.64 -3.23
N GLY A 166 -5.97 13.47 -2.59
CA GLY A 166 -7.13 12.58 -2.60
C GLY A 166 -8.37 13.14 -1.90
N MET A 167 -8.28 14.32 -1.29
CA MET A 167 -9.41 15.07 -0.71
C MET A 167 -10.00 16.13 -1.66
N ALA A 168 -9.44 16.34 -2.85
CA ALA A 168 -9.87 17.34 -3.83
C ALA A 168 -10.94 16.82 -4.81
#